data_AF-A0A2J0M483-F1
#
_entry.id   AF-A0A2J0M483-F1
#
_cell.length_a   1.000
_cell.length_b   1.000
_cell.length_c   1.000
_cell.angle_alpha   90.00
_cell.angle_beta   90.00
_cell.angle_gamma   90.00
#
_symmetry.space_group_name_H-M   'P 1'
#
loop_
_entity.id
_entity.type
_entity.pdbx_description
1 polymer ?
#
loop_
_entity_poly.entity_id
_entity_poly.type
_entity_poly.pdbx_seq_one_letter_code
_entity_poly.pdbx_strand_id
1 'polypeptide(L)'
;MSYKENCKVEGEVITKLKIARDYFCHKKKQKNIAKNIHCHYNTIGNIIRKCKIYASDEASYYLKNNTKIPTNKLNLFDFLKSNPRRPKSNKRCLVDEKENLILKKHEELNHGPKRLFKHLRRQGYDTKNVYTLGKIKGVYKRNKLKTKKIRTFNGERRPLYNYEEIGAFQYLQYDTKEIADRHSLPKEIYNKFKYGKLLKYQWTITDAKTKTRFLAWSYSLSSFFGFKFLELTIV
;
A
#
# COMPACT_ATOMS: atom_id res chain seq x y z
N MET A 1 44.06 7.58 -2.07
CA MET A 1 42.59 7.39 -1.96
C MET A 1 42.21 7.27 -0.50
N SER A 2 41.16 8.00 -0.09
CA SER A 2 40.59 7.92 1.26
C SER A 2 39.93 6.56 1.49
N TYR A 3 39.86 6.11 2.74
CA TYR A 3 39.13 4.90 3.16
C TYR A 3 37.72 4.79 2.54
N LYS A 4 36.97 5.90 2.53
CA LYS A 4 35.61 5.91 1.97
C LYS A 4 35.58 5.66 0.46
N GLU A 5 36.59 6.16 -0.25
CA GLU A 5 36.74 5.96 -1.71
C GLU A 5 37.14 4.52 -2.00
N ASN A 6 38.11 3.98 -1.25
CA ASN A 6 38.52 2.58 -1.38
C ASN A 6 37.34 1.62 -1.14
N CYS A 7 36.50 1.89 -0.12
CA CYS A 7 35.32 1.07 0.14
C CYS A 7 34.28 1.12 -0.99
N LYS A 8 34.20 2.22 -1.76
CA LYS A 8 33.30 2.34 -2.92
C LYS A 8 33.85 1.62 -4.15
N VAL A 9 35.15 1.71 -4.39
CA VAL A 9 35.80 1.16 -5.60
C VAL A 9 36.05 -0.34 -5.47
N GLU A 10 36.65 -0.76 -4.35
CA GLU A 10 37.09 -2.14 -4.15
C GLU A 10 36.08 -2.98 -3.36
N GLY A 11 35.11 -2.33 -2.72
CA GLY A 11 34.18 -2.97 -1.81
C GLY A 11 34.66 -2.98 -0.35
N GLU A 12 33.70 -2.85 0.57
CA GLU A 12 33.96 -2.65 1.99
C GLU A 12 34.80 -3.78 2.63
N VAL A 13 34.50 -5.04 2.30
CA VAL A 13 35.17 -6.21 2.88
C VAL A 13 36.63 -6.25 2.45
N ILE A 14 36.91 -6.00 1.17
CA ILE A 14 38.27 -6.04 0.60
C ILE A 14 39.13 -4.93 1.19
N THR A 15 38.60 -3.70 1.29
CA THR A 15 39.35 -2.59 1.91
C THR A 15 39.67 -2.88 3.37
N LYS A 16 38.72 -3.43 4.14
CA LYS A 16 38.95 -3.79 5.55
C LYS A 16 39.90 -4.98 5.71
N LEU A 17 39.88 -5.93 4.78
CA LEU A 17 40.83 -7.04 4.71
C LEU A 17 42.26 -6.55 4.48
N LYS A 18 42.47 -5.60 3.55
CA LYS A 18 43.79 -4.98 3.32
C LYS A 18 44.32 -4.32 4.59
N ILE A 19 43.46 -3.55 5.27
CA ILE A 19 43.77 -2.95 6.58
C ILE A 19 44.17 -4.01 7.62
N ALA A 20 43.41 -5.10 7.70
CA ALA A 20 43.68 -6.17 8.65
C ALA A 20 45.01 -6.86 8.33
N ARG A 21 45.32 -7.13 7.06
CA ARG A 21 46.61 -7.73 6.63
C ARG A 21 47.80 -6.82 6.89
N ASP A 22 47.66 -5.52 6.65
CA ASP A 22 48.69 -4.54 7.01
C ASP A 22 49.08 -4.62 8.50
N TYR A 23 48.10 -4.92 9.36
CA TYR A 23 48.34 -5.10 10.78
C TYR A 23 48.86 -6.50 11.14
N PHE A 24 48.19 -7.58 10.71
CA PHE A 24 48.51 -8.95 11.13
C PHE A 24 49.70 -9.57 10.39
N CYS A 25 49.80 -9.37 9.07
CA CYS A 25 50.86 -9.94 8.24
C CYS A 25 52.08 -9.01 8.17
N HIS A 26 51.87 -7.71 7.92
CA HIS A 26 52.96 -6.75 7.74
C HIS A 26 53.39 -6.04 9.04
N LYS A 27 52.76 -6.37 10.19
CA LYS A 27 53.07 -5.83 11.53
C LYS A 27 53.14 -4.29 11.60
N LYS A 28 52.42 -3.58 10.73
CA LYS A 28 52.40 -2.11 10.73
C LYS A 28 51.63 -1.59 11.95
N LYS A 29 52.14 -0.51 12.56
CA LYS A 29 51.45 0.17 13.66
C LYS A 29 50.13 0.79 13.17
N GLN A 30 49.07 0.71 13.99
CA GLN A 30 47.73 1.23 13.66
C GLN A 30 47.74 2.70 13.23
N LYS A 31 48.56 3.54 13.89
CA LYS A 31 48.71 4.97 13.56
C LYS A 31 49.22 5.18 12.12
N ASN A 32 50.11 4.32 11.65
CA ASN A 32 50.68 4.42 10.30
C ASN A 32 49.65 3.99 9.25
N ILE A 33 48.91 2.91 9.52
CA ILE A 33 47.83 2.45 8.64
C ILE A 33 46.73 3.52 8.52
N ALA A 34 46.34 4.15 9.64
CA ALA A 34 45.35 5.21 9.67
C ALA A 34 45.76 6.43 8.82
N LYS A 35 47.03 6.84 8.91
CA LYS A 35 47.60 7.92 8.08
C LYS A 35 47.57 7.55 6.59
N ASN A 36 48.07 6.37 6.22
CA ASN A 36 48.15 5.94 4.82
C ASN A 36 46.78 5.91 4.12
N ILE A 37 45.75 5.41 4.82
CA ILE A 37 44.40 5.22 4.25
C ILE A 37 43.50 6.43 4.56
N HIS A 38 44.04 7.47 5.20
CA HIS A 38 43.31 8.71 5.55
C HIS A 38 42.00 8.41 6.28
N CYS A 39 42.09 7.68 7.40
CA CYS A 39 40.94 7.34 8.23
C CYS A 39 41.23 7.51 9.73
N HIS A 40 40.17 7.62 10.53
CA HIS A 40 40.31 7.76 11.97
C HIS A 40 40.89 6.50 12.61
N TYR A 41 41.79 6.65 13.59
CA TYR A 41 42.49 5.52 14.22
C TYR A 41 41.52 4.48 14.84
N ASN A 42 40.41 4.94 15.44
CA ASN A 42 39.35 4.06 15.96
C ASN A 42 38.75 3.12 14.90
N THR A 43 38.72 3.53 13.63
CA THR A 43 38.21 2.67 12.55
C THR A 43 39.12 1.46 12.37
N ILE A 44 40.44 1.68 12.35
CA ILE A 44 41.45 0.62 12.29
C ILE A 44 41.36 -0.29 13.53
N GLY A 45 41.29 0.32 14.72
CA GLY A 45 41.14 -0.43 15.98
C GLY A 45 39.90 -1.31 16.01
N ASN A 46 38.76 -0.81 15.53
CA ASN A 46 37.52 -1.57 15.43
C ASN A 46 37.61 -2.75 14.43
N ILE A 47 38.28 -2.56 13.29
CA ILE A 47 38.51 -3.63 12.31
C ILE A 47 39.35 -4.75 12.93
N ILE A 48 40.47 -4.39 13.57
CA ILE A 48 41.37 -5.36 14.22
C ILE A 48 40.66 -6.10 15.34
N ARG A 49 39.89 -5.38 16.17
CA ARG A 49 39.09 -5.98 17.25
C ARG A 49 38.08 -6.99 16.71
N LYS A 50 37.38 -6.65 15.62
CA LYS A 50 36.47 -7.60 14.93
C LYS A 50 37.20 -8.85 14.46
N CYS A 51 38.37 -8.71 13.84
CA CYS A 51 39.18 -9.87 13.43
C CYS A 51 39.59 -10.74 14.61
N LYS A 52 39.97 -10.17 15.76
CA LYS A 52 40.36 -10.96 16.93
C LYS A 52 39.19 -11.75 17.54
N ILE A 53 37.97 -11.21 17.49
CA ILE A 53 36.80 -11.79 18.15
C ILE A 53 36.08 -12.78 17.23
N TYR A 54 35.92 -12.46 15.95
CA TYR A 54 35.01 -13.16 15.04
C TYR A 54 35.70 -13.93 13.91
N ALA A 55 37.02 -13.85 13.75
CA ALA A 55 37.70 -14.62 12.72
C ALA A 55 37.75 -16.10 13.11
N SER A 56 37.32 -16.96 12.19
CA SER A 56 37.58 -18.40 12.28
C SER A 56 39.08 -18.70 12.20
N ASP A 57 39.49 -19.92 12.55
CA ASP A 57 40.89 -20.34 12.45
C ASP A 57 41.42 -20.24 11.01
N GLU A 58 40.58 -20.62 10.04
CA GLU A 58 40.88 -20.48 8.63
C GLU A 58 41.01 -19.01 8.20
N ALA A 59 40.11 -18.13 8.64
CA ALA A 59 40.21 -16.70 8.36
C ALA A 59 41.48 -16.08 8.99
N SER A 60 41.83 -16.52 10.19
CA SER A 60 43.03 -16.10 10.90
C SER A 60 44.32 -16.52 10.18
N TYR A 61 44.35 -17.72 9.57
CA TYR A 61 45.45 -18.18 8.73
C TYR A 61 45.71 -17.20 7.57
N TYR A 62 44.65 -16.82 6.83
CA TYR A 62 44.76 -15.89 5.69
C TYR A 62 45.10 -14.44 6.09
N LEU A 63 44.83 -14.03 7.32
CA LEU A 63 45.18 -12.71 7.84
C LEU A 63 46.65 -12.62 8.26
N LYS A 64 47.21 -13.69 8.81
CA LYS A 64 48.60 -13.76 9.26
C LYS A 64 49.57 -14.07 8.12
N ASN A 65 49.14 -14.89 7.16
CA ASN A 65 49.98 -15.33 6.05
C ASN A 65 49.77 -14.47 4.80
N ASN A 66 50.84 -14.21 4.06
CA ASN A 66 50.77 -13.44 2.82
C ASN A 66 50.26 -14.25 1.62
N THR A 67 49.31 -15.17 1.85
CA THR A 67 48.72 -16.00 0.80
C THR A 67 47.60 -15.23 0.08
N LYS A 68 47.39 -15.54 -1.21
CA LYS A 68 46.24 -15.00 -1.96
C LYS A 68 44.95 -15.66 -1.43
N ILE A 69 43.92 -14.85 -1.19
CA ILE A 69 42.61 -15.35 -0.75
C ILE A 69 41.81 -15.71 -2.01
N PRO A 70 41.39 -16.97 -2.18
CA PRO A 70 40.53 -17.35 -3.30
C PRO A 70 39.15 -16.70 -3.15
N THR A 71 38.54 -16.31 -4.27
CA THR A 71 37.23 -15.60 -4.31
C THR A 71 36.14 -16.34 -3.57
N ASN A 72 36.11 -17.67 -3.64
CA ASN A 72 35.10 -18.50 -2.97
C ASN A 72 35.18 -18.42 -1.43
N LYS A 73 36.31 -18.00 -0.87
CA LYS A 73 36.54 -17.88 0.57
C LYS A 73 36.35 -16.45 1.10
N LEU A 74 35.91 -15.51 0.27
CA LEU A 74 35.68 -14.12 0.71
C LEU A 74 34.58 -14.03 1.78
N ASN A 75 33.60 -14.94 1.73
CA ASN A 75 32.49 -15.03 2.68
C ASN A 75 32.95 -15.26 4.14
N LEU A 76 34.16 -15.84 4.34
CA LEU A 76 34.75 -16.00 5.68
C LEU A 76 34.93 -14.66 6.40
N PHE A 77 34.99 -13.55 5.66
CA PHE A 77 35.24 -12.21 6.19
C PHE A 77 33.99 -11.32 6.26
N ASP A 78 32.80 -11.91 6.14
CA ASP A 78 31.54 -11.16 6.17
C ASP A 78 31.29 -10.42 7.49
N PHE A 79 31.89 -10.87 8.59
CA PHE A 79 31.87 -10.17 9.87
C PHE A 79 32.48 -8.75 9.82
N LEU A 80 33.29 -8.46 8.79
CA LEU A 80 33.85 -7.12 8.54
C LEU A 80 32.84 -6.16 7.92
N LYS A 81 31.75 -6.64 7.30
CA LYS A 81 30.69 -5.77 6.75
C LYS A 81 30.12 -4.86 7.83
N SER A 82 29.73 -3.65 7.45
CA SER A 82 29.01 -2.77 8.36
C SER A 82 27.59 -3.29 8.58
N ASN A 83 27.13 -3.24 9.83
CA ASN A 83 25.73 -3.52 10.12
C ASN A 83 24.85 -2.53 9.35
N PRO A 84 23.68 -2.97 8.87
CA PRO A 84 22.78 -2.10 8.15
C PRO A 84 22.35 -0.97 9.08
N ARG A 85 22.53 0.29 8.63
CA ARG A 85 22.08 1.49 9.37
C ARG A 85 20.57 1.70 9.30
N ARG A 86 19.84 0.78 8.67
CA ARG A 86 18.39 0.84 8.57
C ARG A 86 17.79 0.71 9.97
N PRO A 87 16.77 1.52 10.32
CA PRO A 87 16.08 1.37 11.58
C PRO A 87 15.52 -0.05 11.70
N LYS A 88 15.72 -0.69 12.86
CA LYS A 88 15.24 -2.05 13.11
C LYS A 88 13.72 -2.14 13.18
N SER A 89 13.05 -1.05 13.56
CA SER A 89 11.59 -0.99 13.73
C SER A 89 11.00 0.33 13.24
N ASN A 90 9.75 0.29 12.78
CA ASN A 90 8.96 1.47 12.46
C ASN A 90 7.61 1.39 13.19
N LYS A 91 7.27 2.40 14.01
CA LYS A 91 6.01 2.47 14.78
C LYS A 91 4.74 2.40 13.90
N ARG A 92 4.87 2.72 12.61
CA ARG A 92 3.80 2.64 11.60
C ARG A 92 3.70 1.27 10.93
N CYS A 93 4.50 0.30 11.35
CA CYS A 93 4.41 -1.09 10.93
C CYS A 93 3.44 -1.84 11.86
N LEU A 94 2.73 -2.82 11.31
CA LEU A 94 2.03 -3.81 12.12
C LEU A 94 3.04 -4.86 12.59
N VAL A 95 2.69 -5.53 13.69
CA VAL A 95 3.35 -6.77 14.11
C VAL A 95 2.87 -7.90 13.18
N ASP A 96 3.74 -8.89 12.93
CA ASP A 96 3.55 -9.93 11.92
C ASP A 96 2.21 -10.68 12.04
N GLU A 97 1.76 -11.02 13.25
CA GLU A 97 0.45 -11.68 13.47
C GLU A 97 -0.73 -10.86 12.93
N LYS A 98 -0.70 -9.55 13.14
CA LYS A 98 -1.77 -8.62 12.72
C LYS A 98 -1.68 -8.33 11.23
N GLU A 99 -0.47 -8.38 10.67
CA GLU A 99 -0.24 -8.30 9.23
C GLU A 99 -0.83 -9.52 8.51
N ASN A 100 -0.66 -10.72 9.06
CA ASN A 100 -1.21 -11.95 8.51
C ASN A 100 -2.75 -11.93 8.41
N LEU A 101 -3.44 -11.32 9.38
CA LEU A 101 -4.90 -11.13 9.29
C LEU A 101 -5.30 -10.30 8.07
N ILE A 102 -4.55 -9.24 7.76
CA ILE A 102 -4.81 -8.37 6.60
C ILE A 102 -4.58 -9.15 5.31
N LEU A 103 -3.53 -9.97 5.24
CA LEU A 103 -3.23 -10.81 4.08
C LEU A 103 -4.36 -11.81 3.82
N LYS A 104 -4.77 -12.56 4.85
CA LYS A 104 -5.86 -13.52 4.76
C LYS A 104 -7.17 -12.86 4.31
N LYS A 105 -7.54 -11.71 4.90
CA LYS A 105 -8.74 -10.97 4.50
C LYS A 105 -8.67 -10.39 3.09
N HIS A 106 -7.48 -10.00 2.63
CA HIS A 106 -7.30 -9.56 1.25
C HIS A 106 -7.46 -10.70 0.26
N GLU A 107 -6.97 -11.89 0.58
CA GLU A 107 -7.13 -13.09 -0.24
C GLU A 107 -8.61 -13.51 -0.34
N GLU A 108 -9.33 -13.51 0.78
CA GLU A 108 -10.77 -13.84 0.85
C GLU A 108 -11.63 -12.84 0.05
N LEU A 109 -11.42 -11.53 0.21
CA LEU A 109 -12.36 -10.50 -0.27
C LEU A 109 -11.87 -9.72 -1.49
N ASN A 110 -10.58 -9.83 -1.82
CA ASN A 110 -9.89 -9.01 -2.83
C ASN A 110 -10.12 -7.49 -2.65
N HIS A 111 -10.38 -7.04 -1.41
CA HIS A 111 -10.63 -5.63 -1.13
C HIS A 111 -9.35 -4.80 -1.27
N GLY A 112 -9.50 -3.55 -1.73
CA GLY A 112 -8.44 -2.55 -1.63
C GLY A 112 -8.33 -1.98 -0.21
N PRO A 113 -7.25 -1.24 0.12
CA PRO A 113 -6.92 -0.88 1.50
C PRO A 113 -8.00 -0.02 2.19
N LYS A 114 -8.65 0.90 1.47
CA LYS A 114 -9.76 1.72 2.01
C LYS A 114 -11.02 0.88 2.26
N ARG A 115 -11.33 -0.07 1.36
CA ARG A 115 -12.49 -0.96 1.50
C ARG A 115 -12.27 -1.95 2.64
N LEU A 116 -11.07 -2.51 2.74
CA LEU A 116 -10.69 -3.40 3.81
C LEU A 116 -10.75 -2.70 5.17
N PHE A 117 -10.27 -1.46 5.28
CA PHE A 117 -10.41 -0.65 6.49
C PHE A 117 -11.87 -0.47 6.92
N LYS A 118 -12.78 -0.13 5.99
CA LYS A 118 -14.22 -0.03 6.28
C LYS A 118 -14.82 -1.36 6.70
N HIS A 119 -14.39 -2.47 6.08
CA HIS A 119 -14.84 -3.81 6.43
C HIS A 119 -14.42 -4.20 7.84
N LEU A 120 -13.14 -4.00 8.19
CA LEU A 120 -12.63 -4.24 9.54
C LEU A 120 -13.34 -3.37 10.59
N ARG A 121 -13.62 -2.10 10.27
CA ARG A 121 -14.40 -1.23 11.16
C ARG A 121 -15.81 -1.76 11.41
N ARG A 122 -16.47 -2.32 10.40
CA ARG A 122 -17.81 -2.90 10.52
C ARG A 122 -17.81 -4.20 11.33
N GLN A 123 -16.73 -4.97 11.27
CA GLN A 123 -16.54 -6.19 12.06
C GLN A 123 -16.11 -5.91 13.51
N GLY A 124 -15.98 -4.64 13.92
CA GLY A 124 -15.64 -4.28 15.30
C GLY A 124 -14.15 -4.30 15.64
N TYR A 125 -13.25 -4.45 14.65
CA TYR A 125 -11.80 -4.37 14.92
C TYR A 125 -11.37 -2.96 15.32
N ASP A 126 -10.36 -2.85 16.19
CA ASP A 126 -9.77 -1.57 16.58
C ASP A 126 -9.02 -0.92 15.40
N THR A 127 -9.73 -0.03 14.71
CA THR A 127 -9.24 0.74 13.57
C THR A 127 -8.59 2.07 13.95
N LYS A 128 -8.64 2.47 15.22
CA LYS A 128 -8.06 3.73 15.71
C LYS A 128 -6.59 3.57 16.08
N ASN A 129 -6.23 2.48 16.74
CA ASN A 129 -4.84 2.26 17.19
C ASN A 129 -4.14 1.13 16.44
N VAL A 130 -4.82 0.00 16.29
CA VAL A 130 -4.22 -1.22 15.74
C VAL A 130 -4.25 -1.23 14.21
N TYR A 131 -5.43 -1.24 13.60
CA TYR A 131 -5.66 -1.33 12.16
C TYR A 131 -5.91 0.04 11.52
N THR A 132 -5.01 0.98 11.75
CA THR A 132 -5.12 2.29 11.11
C THR A 132 -4.96 2.19 9.60
N LEU A 133 -5.60 3.10 8.87
CA LEU A 133 -5.52 3.14 7.41
C LEU A 133 -4.06 3.26 6.91
N GLY A 134 -3.20 3.96 7.65
CA GLY A 134 -1.77 4.08 7.31
C GLY A 134 -1.02 2.75 7.45
N LYS A 135 -1.30 2.00 8.52
CA LYS A 135 -0.71 0.68 8.78
C LYS A 135 -1.13 -0.34 7.71
N ILE A 136 -2.43 -0.39 7.36
CA ILE A 136 -2.96 -1.20 6.23
C ILE A 136 -2.31 -0.76 4.91
N LYS A 137 -2.21 0.57 4.69
CA LYS A 137 -1.37 1.26 3.68
C LYS A 137 -0.01 0.55 3.48
N GLY A 138 0.73 0.46 4.59
CA GLY A 138 2.06 -0.09 4.66
C GLY A 138 2.12 -1.57 4.29
N VAL A 139 1.18 -2.39 4.78
CA VAL A 139 1.10 -3.82 4.47
C VAL A 139 0.95 -4.06 2.96
N TYR A 140 0.04 -3.32 2.31
CA TYR A 140 -0.15 -3.43 0.87
C TYR A 140 1.11 -3.07 0.09
N LYS A 141 1.83 -2.03 0.53
CA LYS A 141 3.07 -1.59 -0.13
C LYS A 141 4.21 -2.61 0.03
N ARG A 142 4.39 -3.17 1.23
CA ARG A 142 5.45 -4.16 1.51
C ARG A 142 5.23 -5.46 0.75
N ASN A 143 4.00 -5.99 0.80
CA ASN A 143 3.64 -7.26 0.17
C ASN A 143 3.22 -7.11 -1.30
N LYS A 144 3.36 -5.91 -1.88
CA LYS A 144 3.00 -5.59 -3.29
C LYS A 144 1.59 -6.06 -3.68
N LEU A 145 0.64 -6.00 -2.74
CA LEU A 145 -0.73 -6.45 -2.94
C LEU A 145 -1.46 -5.57 -3.95
N LYS A 146 -2.13 -6.19 -4.91
CA LYS A 146 -2.95 -5.51 -5.91
C LYS A 146 -4.34 -6.11 -5.92
N THR A 147 -5.35 -5.25 -5.83
CA THR A 147 -6.74 -5.67 -6.04
C THR A 147 -6.93 -6.10 -7.49
N LYS A 148 -7.37 -7.34 -7.70
CA LYS A 148 -7.76 -7.82 -9.03
C LYS A 148 -8.94 -6.99 -9.50
N LYS A 149 -8.79 -6.32 -10.64
CA LYS A 149 -9.92 -5.66 -11.31
C LYS A 149 -10.60 -6.72 -12.17
N ILE A 150 -11.78 -7.16 -11.75
CA ILE A 150 -12.63 -7.96 -12.63
C ILE A 150 -13.15 -6.99 -13.70
N ARG A 151 -12.63 -7.10 -14.91
CA ARG A 151 -13.20 -6.50 -16.12
C ARG A 151 -13.99 -7.59 -16.82
N THR A 152 -15.16 -7.27 -17.35
CA THR A 152 -15.83 -8.16 -18.31
C THR A 152 -14.88 -8.34 -19.50
N PHE A 153 -14.69 -9.58 -19.96
CA PHE A 153 -13.71 -9.96 -20.99
C PHE A 153 -13.79 -9.09 -22.25
N ASN A 154 -15.00 -8.67 -22.65
CA ASN A 154 -15.24 -7.89 -23.87
C ASN A 154 -15.48 -6.39 -23.66
N GLY A 155 -15.52 -5.88 -22.42
CA GLY A 155 -15.99 -4.51 -22.18
C GLY A 155 -17.46 -4.24 -22.58
N GLU A 156 -18.18 -5.28 -23.02
CA GLU A 156 -19.59 -5.21 -23.37
C GLU A 156 -20.43 -4.87 -22.14
N ARG A 157 -21.31 -3.88 -22.32
CA ARG A 157 -22.33 -3.53 -21.33
C ARG A 157 -23.32 -4.69 -21.27
N ARG A 158 -23.23 -5.51 -20.21
CA ARG A 158 -24.31 -6.45 -19.91
C ARG A 158 -25.56 -5.63 -19.56
N PRO A 159 -26.73 -5.94 -20.17
CA PRO A 159 -27.98 -5.34 -19.75
C PRO A 159 -28.24 -5.69 -18.27
N LEU A 160 -28.88 -4.77 -17.54
CA LEU A 160 -29.16 -4.96 -16.11
C LEU A 160 -30.11 -6.13 -15.85
N TYR A 161 -30.98 -6.44 -16.81
CA TYR A 161 -31.95 -7.54 -16.76
C TYR A 161 -31.86 -8.39 -18.01
N ASN A 162 -32.29 -9.65 -17.90
CA ASN A 162 -32.60 -10.46 -19.07
C ASN A 162 -34.02 -10.12 -19.57
N TYR A 163 -34.12 -9.24 -20.56
CA TYR A 163 -35.41 -8.71 -21.03
C TYR A 163 -36.34 -9.76 -21.65
N GLU A 164 -35.80 -10.90 -22.10
CA GLU A 164 -36.56 -12.00 -22.68
C GLU A 164 -37.29 -12.82 -21.61
N GLU A 165 -36.64 -13.03 -20.45
CA GLU A 165 -37.15 -13.88 -19.37
C GLU A 165 -38.08 -13.13 -18.40
N ILE A 166 -37.87 -11.83 -18.18
CA ILE A 166 -38.66 -11.09 -17.19
C ILE A 166 -40.12 -10.97 -17.63
N GLY A 167 -41.06 -11.05 -16.68
CA GLY A 167 -42.48 -10.72 -16.85
C GLY A 167 -42.73 -9.20 -16.82
N ALA A 168 -43.90 -8.77 -17.30
CA ALA A 168 -44.34 -7.39 -17.12
C ALA A 168 -44.56 -7.09 -15.63
N PHE A 169 -44.13 -5.92 -15.17
CA PHE A 169 -44.20 -5.48 -13.77
C PHE A 169 -43.43 -6.35 -12.75
N GLN A 170 -42.60 -7.29 -13.21
CA GLN A 170 -41.79 -8.12 -12.31
C GLN A 170 -40.63 -7.35 -11.66
N TYR A 171 -40.05 -6.40 -12.40
CA TYR A 171 -38.95 -5.56 -11.93
C TYR A 171 -39.26 -4.09 -12.17
N LEU A 172 -39.38 -3.33 -11.08
CA LEU A 172 -39.66 -1.90 -11.12
C LEU A 172 -38.39 -1.10 -10.75
N GLN A 173 -38.11 -0.07 -11.53
CA GLN A 173 -37.05 0.89 -11.27
C GLN A 173 -37.65 2.15 -10.68
N TYR A 174 -37.32 2.43 -9.42
CA TYR A 174 -37.73 3.62 -8.71
C TYR A 174 -36.62 4.67 -8.72
N ASP A 175 -36.95 5.87 -9.17
CA ASP A 175 -36.02 7.00 -9.25
C ASP A 175 -36.70 8.31 -8.83
N THR A 176 -35.89 9.25 -8.36
CA THR A 176 -36.34 10.60 -8.02
C THR A 176 -35.40 11.63 -8.62
N LYS A 177 -35.96 12.58 -9.36
CA LYS A 177 -35.20 13.68 -9.96
C LYS A 177 -35.74 15.03 -9.51
N GLU A 178 -34.83 16.00 -9.41
CA GLU A 178 -35.21 17.41 -9.33
C GLU A 178 -35.57 17.90 -10.74
N ILE A 179 -36.69 18.62 -10.87
CA ILE A 179 -37.22 19.10 -12.15
C ILE A 179 -36.38 20.27 -12.67
N ALA A 180 -35.85 21.09 -11.75
CA ALA A 180 -35.10 22.29 -12.07
C ALA A 180 -33.70 21.93 -12.62
N ASP A 181 -33.61 21.72 -13.92
CA ASP A 181 -32.35 21.54 -14.60
C ASP A 181 -31.65 22.90 -14.79
N ARG A 182 -30.50 23.07 -14.13
CA ARG A 182 -29.74 24.33 -14.07
C ARG A 182 -29.22 24.78 -15.44
N HIS A 183 -29.13 23.88 -16.42
CA HIS A 183 -28.53 24.16 -17.72
C HIS A 183 -29.53 24.13 -18.88
N SER A 184 -30.71 23.55 -18.69
CA SER A 184 -31.71 23.38 -19.76
C SER A 184 -32.79 24.46 -19.78
N LEU A 185 -32.97 25.22 -18.69
CA LEU A 185 -34.00 26.26 -18.58
C LEU A 185 -33.38 27.67 -18.67
N PRO A 186 -34.03 28.61 -19.39
CA PRO A 186 -33.71 30.03 -19.30
C PRO A 186 -33.70 30.51 -17.84
N LYS A 187 -32.77 31.42 -17.51
CA LYS A 187 -32.52 31.88 -16.13
C LYS A 187 -33.78 32.40 -15.43
N GLU A 188 -34.67 33.07 -16.17
CA GLU A 188 -35.94 33.57 -15.65
C GLU A 188 -36.90 32.45 -15.21
N ILE A 189 -37.01 31.40 -16.02
CA ILE A 189 -37.84 30.23 -15.72
C ILE A 189 -37.22 29.44 -14.56
N TYR A 190 -35.91 29.26 -14.56
CA TYR A 190 -35.19 28.61 -13.47
C TYR A 190 -35.41 29.33 -12.13
N ASN A 191 -35.36 30.67 -12.13
CA ASN A 191 -35.65 31.47 -10.94
C ASN A 191 -37.10 31.28 -10.44
N LYS A 192 -38.08 31.14 -11.34
CA LYS A 192 -39.47 30.81 -10.96
C LYS A 192 -39.57 29.44 -10.29
N PHE A 193 -38.84 28.43 -10.76
CA PHE A 193 -38.79 27.11 -10.10
C PHE A 193 -38.07 27.16 -8.74
N LYS A 194 -36.99 27.94 -8.64
CA LYS A 194 -36.17 28.02 -7.43
C LYS A 194 -36.89 28.77 -6.31
N TYR A 195 -37.46 29.94 -6.62
CA TYR A 195 -38.05 30.87 -5.64
C TYR A 195 -39.58 30.82 -5.59
N GLY A 196 -40.24 30.23 -6.59
CA GLY A 196 -41.68 30.06 -6.60
C GLY A 196 -42.16 28.84 -5.79
N LYS A 197 -43.48 28.79 -5.56
CA LYS A 197 -44.18 27.64 -4.98
C LYS A 197 -44.56 26.63 -6.06
N LEU A 198 -43.57 26.16 -6.82
CA LEU A 198 -43.76 25.10 -7.83
C LEU A 198 -43.27 23.76 -7.29
N LEU A 199 -43.82 22.67 -7.82
CA LEU A 199 -43.36 21.31 -7.54
C LEU A 199 -41.92 21.18 -8.04
N LYS A 200 -41.03 20.64 -7.19
CA LYS A 200 -39.58 20.64 -7.43
C LYS A 200 -39.03 19.26 -7.76
N TYR A 201 -39.72 18.21 -7.32
CA TYR A 201 -39.26 16.84 -7.44
C TYR A 201 -40.26 16.01 -8.23
N GLN A 202 -39.75 15.20 -9.14
CA GLN A 202 -40.50 14.19 -9.88
C GLN A 202 -40.06 12.80 -9.39
N TRP A 203 -41.03 12.04 -8.92
CA TRP A 203 -40.89 10.62 -8.58
C TRP A 203 -41.27 9.80 -9.80
N THR A 204 -40.50 8.78 -10.12
CA THR A 204 -40.72 7.92 -11.29
C THR A 204 -40.57 6.46 -10.90
N ILE A 205 -41.55 5.63 -11.27
CA ILE A 205 -41.43 4.16 -11.25
C ILE A 205 -41.59 3.67 -12.66
N THR A 206 -40.62 2.90 -13.15
CA THR A 206 -40.62 2.37 -14.52
C THR A 206 -40.54 0.85 -14.48
N ASP A 207 -41.43 0.17 -15.20
CA ASP A 207 -41.30 -1.26 -15.41
C ASP A 207 -40.13 -1.59 -16.34
N ALA A 208 -39.32 -2.57 -15.97
CA ALA A 208 -38.15 -2.97 -16.73
C ALA A 208 -38.54 -3.56 -18.10
N LYS A 209 -39.62 -4.36 -18.19
CA LYS A 209 -40.03 -5.02 -19.45
C LYS A 209 -40.77 -4.07 -20.37
N THR A 210 -41.92 -3.55 -19.91
CA THR A 210 -42.85 -2.77 -20.74
C THR A 210 -42.44 -1.31 -20.89
N LYS A 211 -41.51 -0.83 -20.05
CA LYS A 211 -41.15 0.60 -19.94
C LYS A 211 -42.32 1.52 -19.57
N THR A 212 -43.42 0.97 -19.06
CA THR A 212 -44.54 1.73 -18.50
C THR A 212 -44.03 2.58 -17.33
N ARG A 213 -44.42 3.85 -17.30
CA ARG A 213 -43.95 4.84 -16.32
C ARG A 213 -45.09 5.38 -15.48
N PHE A 214 -44.94 5.28 -14.17
CA PHE A 214 -45.74 6.01 -13.19
C PHE A 214 -44.99 7.26 -12.77
N LEU A 215 -45.69 8.38 -12.68
CA LEU A 215 -45.13 9.68 -12.37
C LEU A 215 -45.91 10.35 -11.25
N ALA A 216 -45.19 10.96 -10.32
CA ALA A 216 -45.77 11.85 -9.33
C ALA A 216 -44.83 13.02 -9.06
N TRP A 217 -45.37 14.09 -8.48
CA TRP A 217 -44.64 15.32 -8.21
C TRP A 217 -44.82 15.77 -6.76
N SER A 218 -43.78 16.41 -6.21
CA SER A 218 -43.83 16.93 -4.84
C SER A 218 -43.02 18.22 -4.68
N TYR A 219 -43.35 18.99 -3.63
CA TYR A 219 -42.66 20.24 -3.29
C TYR A 219 -41.31 20.01 -2.59
N SER A 220 -41.16 18.93 -1.82
CA SER A 220 -39.96 18.63 -1.04
C SER A 220 -39.57 17.17 -1.16
N LEU A 221 -38.26 16.89 -1.14
CA LEU A 221 -37.74 15.53 -1.12
C LEU A 221 -37.87 14.96 0.30
N SER A 222 -38.85 14.07 0.51
CA SER A 222 -39.11 13.42 1.80
C SER A 222 -39.36 11.93 1.60
N SER A 223 -38.87 11.11 2.54
CA SER A 223 -39.13 9.66 2.57
C SER A 223 -40.63 9.35 2.65
N PHE A 224 -41.41 10.21 3.31
CA PHE A 224 -42.87 10.07 3.39
C PHE A 224 -43.53 10.11 2.01
N PHE A 225 -43.19 11.10 1.18
CA PHE A 225 -43.74 11.20 -0.18
C PHE A 225 -43.28 10.06 -1.07
N GLY A 226 -42.02 9.62 -0.91
CA GLY A 226 -41.51 8.45 -1.62
C GLY A 226 -42.28 7.18 -1.26
N PHE A 227 -42.55 6.96 0.03
CA PHE A 227 -43.34 5.83 0.49
C PHE A 227 -44.79 5.88 0.00
N LYS A 228 -45.46 7.05 0.09
CA LYS A 228 -46.83 7.22 -0.42
C LYS A 228 -46.95 6.98 -1.92
N PHE A 229 -45.94 7.37 -2.69
CA PHE A 229 -45.91 7.09 -4.11
C PHE A 229 -45.75 5.59 -4.41
N LEU A 230 -44.91 4.87 -3.66
CA LEU A 230 -44.79 3.41 -3.77
C LEU A 230 -46.10 2.71 -3.40
N GLU A 231 -46.76 3.15 -2.32
CA GLU A 231 -48.07 2.64 -1.90
C GLU A 231 -49.10 2.76 -3.03
N LEU A 232 -49.20 3.93 -3.68
CA LEU A 232 -50.17 4.16 -4.76
C LEU A 232 -49.89 3.42 -6.08
N THR A 233 -48.67 2.91 -6.28
CA THR A 233 -48.24 2.34 -7.58
C THR A 233 -48.07 0.83 -7.55
N ILE A 234 -47.81 0.26 -6.37
CA ILE A 234 -47.51 -1.16 -6.20
C ILE A 234 -48.66 -1.90 -5.48
N VAL A 235 -49.42 -1.20 -4.62
CA VAL A 235 -50.59 -1.75 -3.90
C VAL A 235 -51.84 -1.55 -4.76
#